data_AF-F9DKK1-F1
#
_entry.id   AF-F9DKK1-F1
#
_cell.length_a   1.000
_cell.length_b   1.000
_cell.length_c   1.000
_cell.angle_alpha   90.00
_cell.angle_beta   90.00
_cell.angle_gamma   90.00
#
_symmetry.space_group_name_H-M   'P 1'
#
loop_
_entity.id
_entity.type
_entity.pdbx_description
1 polymer ?
#
loop_
_entity_poly.entity_id
_entity_poly.type
_entity_poly.pdbx_seq_one_letter_code
_entity_poly.pdbx_strand_id
1 'polypeptide(L)' 'MAKKENNTKSFILRVDATTMGAIEKWAADEFRSTNGQLQWIITEALRKAHRLPKQQLRDKAETKTTNKDNENTN' A
#
# COMPACT_ATOMS: atom_id res chain seq x y z
N MET A 1 25.79 0.93 -7.08
CA MET A 1 24.44 0.39 -6.76
C MET A 1 23.67 1.50 -6.06
N ALA A 2 22.62 2.06 -6.70
CA ALA A 2 21.84 3.15 -6.10
C ALA A 2 21.03 2.62 -4.91
N LYS A 3 21.23 3.23 -3.75
CA LYS A 3 20.55 2.88 -2.50
C LYS A 3 19.08 3.32 -2.60
N LYS A 4 18.14 2.38 -2.65
CA LYS A 4 16.71 2.68 -2.56
C LYS A 4 16.43 3.16 -1.13
N GLU A 5 16.23 4.46 -0.97
CA GLU A 5 15.81 5.06 0.28
C GLU A 5 14.42 4.52 0.65
N ASN A 6 14.34 3.74 1.72
CA ASN A 6 13.07 3.23 2.23
C ASN A 6 12.31 4.38 2.93
N ASN A 7 11.57 5.19 2.15
CA ASN A 7 10.81 6.34 2.65
C ASN A 7 9.49 5.90 3.34
N THR A 8 9.58 4.90 4.21
CA THR A 8 8.48 4.47 5.07
C THR A 8 8.55 5.24 6.39
N LYS A 9 7.53 6.05 6.66
CA LYS A 9 7.41 6.79 7.93
C LYS A 9 6.54 6.01 8.91
N SER A 10 7.12 5.62 10.04
CA SER A 10 6.38 4.97 11.13
C SER A 10 5.72 6.02 12.02
N PHE A 11 4.47 5.80 12.39
CA PHE A 11 3.73 6.64 13.33
C PHE A 11 2.84 5.79 14.23
N ILE A 12 2.50 6.33 15.41
CA ILE A 12 1.58 5.66 16.35
C ILE A 12 0.15 6.07 15.98
N LEU A 13 -0.69 5.09 15.66
CA LEU A 13 -2.12 5.28 15.42
C LEU A 13 -2.90 4.92 16.70
N ARG A 14 -3.80 5.80 17.13
CA ARG A 14 -4.73 5.52 18.23
C ARG A 14 -6.10 5.21 17.64
N VAL A 15 -6.63 4.04 17.93
CA VAL A 15 -7.94 3.56 17.50
C VAL A 15 -8.57 2.82 18.68
N ASP A 16 -9.89 2.82 18.77
CA ASP A 16 -10.59 2.01 19.76
C ASP A 16 -10.51 0.51 19.40
N ALA A 17 -10.67 -0.35 20.40
CA ALA A 17 -10.53 -1.80 20.24
C ALA A 17 -11.59 -2.40 19.29
N THR A 18 -12.79 -1.83 19.26
CA THR A 18 -13.87 -2.32 18.40
C THR A 18 -13.56 -2.08 16.93
N THR A 19 -13.10 -0.88 16.59
CA THR A 19 -12.62 -0.54 15.24
C THR A 19 -11.42 -1.40 14.84
N MET A 20 -10.48 -1.62 15.76
CA MET A 20 -9.31 -2.47 15.49
C MET A 20 -9.73 -3.90 15.12
N GLY A 21 -10.64 -4.51 15.90
CA GLY A 21 -11.16 -5.85 15.62
C GLY A 21 -11.92 -5.94 14.29
N ALA A 22 -12.66 -4.90 13.91
CA ALA A 22 -13.34 -4.84 12.62
C ALA A 22 -12.33 -4.82 11.44
N ILE A 23 -11.23 -4.08 11.58
CA ILE A 23 -10.17 -4.01 10.56
C ILE A 23 -9.44 -5.34 10.44
N GLU A 24 -9.13 -6.01 11.56
CA GLU A 24 -8.49 -7.32 11.57
C GLU A 24 -9.35 -8.38 10.88
N LYS A 25 -10.65 -8.40 11.19
CA LYS A 25 -11.59 -9.31 10.54
C LYS A 25 -11.65 -9.07 9.03
N TRP A 26 -11.76 -7.81 8.61
CA TRP A 26 -11.78 -7.47 7.18
C TRP A 26 -10.48 -7.85 6.47
N ALA A 27 -9.33 -7.62 7.12
CA ALA A 27 -8.04 -8.05 6.58
C ALA A 27 -7.98 -9.58 6.41
N ALA A 28 -8.48 -10.33 7.39
CA ALA A 28 -8.55 -11.79 7.33
C ALA A 28 -9.48 -12.27 6.21
N ASP A 29 -10.65 -11.66 6.05
CA ASP A 29 -11.63 -11.99 5.01
C ASP A 29 -11.05 -11.78 3.59
N GLU A 30 -10.14 -10.81 3.42
CA GLU A 30 -9.44 -10.53 2.14
C GLU A 30 -8.05 -11.20 2.02
N PHE A 31 -7.66 -12.07 2.96
CA PHE A 31 -6.33 -12.69 3.01
C PHE A 31 -5.18 -11.67 2.97
N ARG A 32 -5.33 -10.54 3.66
CA ARG A 32 -4.32 -9.48 3.80
C ARG A 32 -3.81 -9.38 5.25
N SER A 33 -2.64 -8.78 5.41
CA SER A 33 -2.23 -8.32 6.73
C SER A 33 -3.00 -7.06 7.14
N THR A 34 -3.18 -6.87 8.44
CA THR A 34 -3.83 -5.68 9.01
C THR A 34 -3.16 -4.38 8.56
N ASN A 35 -1.83 -4.35 8.48
CA ASN A 35 -1.09 -3.19 7.98
C ASN A 35 -1.35 -2.95 6.48
N GLY A 36 -1.40 -4.02 5.67
CA GLY A 36 -1.76 -3.91 4.26
C GLY A 36 -3.18 -3.40 4.06
N GLN A 37 -4.12 -3.84 4.90
CA GLN A 37 -5.49 -3.37 4.89
C GLN A 37 -5.60 -1.89 5.26
N LEU A 38 -4.92 -1.46 6.32
CA LEU A 38 -4.83 -0.04 6.69
C LEU A 38 -4.26 0.83 5.56
N GLN A 39 -3.18 0.38 4.92
CA GLN A 39 -2.58 1.09 3.80
C GLN A 39 -3.55 1.22 2.62
N TRP A 40 -4.31 0.16 2.32
CA TRP A 40 -5.33 0.18 1.27
C TRP A 40 -6.45 1.16 1.61
N ILE A 41 -7.01 1.10 2.82
CA ILE A 41 -8.08 2.00 3.29
C ILE A 41 -7.62 3.47 3.17
N ILE A 42 -6.42 3.79 3.65
CA ILE A 42 -5.87 5.16 3.60
C ILE A 42 -5.70 5.61 2.14
N THR A 43 -5.13 4.76 1.29
CA THR A 43 -4.92 5.07 -0.13
C THR A 43 -6.25 5.31 -0.85
N GLU A 44 -7.24 4.46 -0.61
CA GLU A 44 -8.58 4.60 -1.17
C GLU A 44 -9.29 5.85 -0.68
N ALA A 45 -9.20 6.16 0.62
CA ALA A 45 -9.77 7.38 1.19
C ALA A 45 -9.14 8.64 0.57
N LEU A 46 -7.81 8.67 0.43
CA LEU A 46 -7.09 9.78 -0.22
C LEU A 46 -7.46 9.91 -1.71
N ARG A 47 -7.62 8.79 -2.42
CA ARG A 47 -8.05 8.75 -3.82
C ARG A 47 -9.46 9.33 -3.98
N LYS A 48 -10.42 8.86 -3.15
CA LYS A 48 -11.81 9.35 -3.14
C LYS A 48 -11.91 10.82 -2.74
N ALA A 49 -11.03 11.28 -1.85
CA ALA A 49 -10.95 12.68 -1.45
C ALA A 49 -10.20 13.58 -2.46
N HIS A 50 -9.68 13.03 -3.56
CA HIS A 50 -8.79 13.73 -4.51
C HIS A 50 -7.56 14.37 -3.87
N ARG A 51 -7.09 13.82 -2.75
CA ARG A 51 -5.94 14.29 -1.98
C ARG A 51 -4.67 13.46 -2.22
N LEU A 52 -4.76 12.44 -3.07
CA LEU A 52 -3.60 11.64 -3.43
C LEU A 52 -2.64 12.49 -4.29
N PRO A 53 -1.36 12.67 -3.89
CA PRO A 53 -0.42 13.49 -4.64
C PRO A 53 -0.16 12.89 -6.04
N LYS A 54 -0.26 13.73 -7.09
CA LYS A 54 -0.10 13.33 -8.51
C LYS A 54 1.21 12.62 -8.84
N GLN A 55 2.23 12.72 -7.98
CA GLN A 55 3.52 12.09 -8.20
C GLN A 55 3.47 10.56 -7.96
N GLN A 56 2.69 10.09 -6.99
CA GLN A 56 2.55 8.66 -6.69
C GLN A 56 1.83 7.86 -7.79
N LEU A 57 1.02 8.53 -8.63
CA LEU A 57 0.38 7.91 -9.79
C LEU A 57 1.39 7.55 -10.90
N ARG A 58 2.51 8.28 -10.99
CA ARG A 58 3.57 8.04 -12.00
C ARG A 58 4.47 6.87 -11.59
N ASP A 59 4.89 6.83 -10.33
CA ASP A 59 5.79 5.79 -9.82
C ASP A 59 5.17 4.37 -9.88
N LYS A 60 3.84 4.25 -9.70
CA LYS A 60 3.12 2.98 -9.81
C LYS A 60 2.96 2.49 -11.25
N ALA A 61 3.00 3.40 -12.23
CA ALA A 61 2.91 3.05 -13.65
C ALA A 61 4.25 2.54 -14.18
N GLU A 62 5.37 3.15 -13.76
CA GLU A 62 6.72 2.77 -14.22
C GLU A 62 7.17 1.40 -13.68
N THR A 63 6.74 1.00 -12.48
CA THR A 63 7.11 -0.31 -11.89
C THR A 63 6.48 -1.50 -12.63
N LYS A 64 5.41 -1.31 -13.42
CA LYS A 64 4.79 -2.40 -14.20
C LYS A 64 5.51 -2.71 -15.52
N THR A 65 6.35 -1.82 -16.03
CA THR A 65 6.93 -1.97 -17.37
C THR A 65 8.26 -2.73 -17.37
N THR A 66 8.97 -2.82 -16.24
CA THR A 66 10.31 -3.43 -16.17
C THR A 66 10.34 -4.92 -15.79
N ASN A 67 9.20 -5.55 -15.48
CA ASN A 67 9.15 -6.96 -15.04
C ASN A 67 8.61 -7.93 -16.10
N LYS A 68 8.63 -7.57 -17.39
CA LYS A 68 8.15 -8.45 -18.49
C LYS A 68 9.24 -9.06 -19.37
N ASP A 69 10.51 -8.70 -19.15
CA ASP A 69 11.61 -9.08 -20.07
C ASP A 69 12.58 -10.14 -19.51
N ASN A 70 12.26 -10.80 -18.39
CA ASN A 70 13.09 -11.89 -17.84
C ASN A 70 12.23 -13.10 -17.45
N GLU A 71 11.68 -13.79 -18.46
CA GLU A 71 11.33 -15.22 -18.37
C GLU A 71 11.41 -15.84 -19.79
N ASN A 72 12.60 -15.86 -20.41
CA ASN A 72 12.90 -16.86 -21.44
C ASN A 72 14.40 -16.99 -21.71
N THR A 73 15.08 -17.84 -20.94
CA THR A 73 16.17 -18.70 -21.43
C THR A 73 16.46 -19.76 -20.36
N ASN A 74 15.95 -20.97 -20.57
CA ASN A 74 16.76 -22.19 -20.50
C ASN A 74 16.12 -23.26 -21.39
#